data_AF-Q5DYX5-F1
#
_entry.id   AF-Q5DYX5-F1
#
_cell.length_a   1.000
_cell.length_b   1.000
_cell.length_c   1.000
_cell.angle_alpha   90.00
_cell.angle_beta   90.00
_cell.angle_gamma   90.00
#
_symmetry.space_group_name_H-M   'P 1'
#
loop_
_entity.id
_entity.type
_entity.pdbx_description
1 polymer ?
#
loop_
_entity_poly.entity_id
_entity_poly.type
_entity_poly.pdbx_seq_one_letter_code
_entity_poly.pdbx_strand_id
1 'polypeptide(L)'
;MSDRCIPCEKSKNWIELDFRDENNQSYEGFDITIEDASGAIQTVNLTSGINHIEDIASGPVKVTIDTQTLIDVVEDRDKRLDSETSLVPEFAKEALGGPEQNQSKKYLHATLGDL
;
A
#
# COMPACT_ATOMS: atom_id res chain seq x y z
N MET A 1 16.10 -32.98 3.67
CA MET A 1 15.36 -31.90 3.00
C MET A 1 14.61 -31.17 4.10
N SER A 2 14.84 -29.88 4.28
CA SER A 2 14.18 -29.12 5.33
C SER A 2 12.80 -28.73 4.80
N ASP A 3 11.76 -29.38 5.33
CA ASP A 3 10.36 -29.03 5.10
C ASP A 3 10.07 -27.66 5.71
N ARG A 4 10.45 -26.59 5.02
CA ARG A 4 9.89 -25.26 5.29
C ARG A 4 8.49 -25.22 4.70
N CYS A 5 7.56 -25.81 5.43
CA CYS A 5 6.14 -25.64 5.19
C CYS A 5 5.81 -24.16 5.41
N ILE A 6 5.41 -23.43 4.36
CA ILE A 6 4.98 -22.02 4.42
C ILE A 6 3.90 -21.81 5.52
N PRO A 7 2.91 -22.71 5.69
CA PRO A 7 1.97 -22.68 6.83
C PRO A 7 2.60 -22.79 8.24
N CYS A 8 3.84 -23.28 8.37
CA CYS A 8 4.51 -23.45 9.66
C CYS A 8 5.37 -22.23 10.06
N GLU A 9 5.68 -21.34 9.13
CA GLU A 9 6.21 -20.02 9.49
C GLU A 9 5.03 -19.21 10.05
N LYS A 10 5.03 -18.98 11.36
CA LYS A 10 4.08 -18.05 11.99
C LYS A 10 4.12 -16.74 11.19
N SER A 11 2.97 -16.28 10.69
CA SER A 11 2.82 -15.00 10.00
C SER A 11 3.28 -13.88 10.93
N LYS A 12 4.57 -13.54 10.86
CA LYS A 12 5.22 -12.52 11.68
C LYS A 12 5.75 -11.37 10.83
N ASN A 13 5.58 -11.48 9.53
CA ASN A 13 5.98 -10.43 8.61
C ASN A 13 4.88 -9.37 8.58
N TRP A 14 5.27 -8.21 8.10
CA TRP A 14 4.41 -7.06 8.00
C TRP A 14 4.73 -6.33 6.70
N ILE A 15 3.79 -5.51 6.26
CA ILE A 15 3.98 -4.55 5.18
C ILE A 15 3.51 -3.17 5.64
N GLU A 16 4.07 -2.13 5.04
CA GLU A 16 3.60 -0.77 5.20
C GLU A 16 3.07 -0.25 3.87
N LEU A 17 1.87 0.32 3.88
CA LEU A 17 1.24 0.90 2.69
C LEU A 17 0.80 2.34 2.95
N ASP A 18 1.00 3.21 1.96
CA ASP A 18 0.54 4.59 1.95
C ASP A 18 0.15 4.95 0.51
N PHE A 19 -1.14 5.18 0.29
CA PHE A 19 -1.69 5.54 -1.01
C PHE A 19 -1.83 7.06 -1.04
N ARG A 20 -1.26 7.71 -2.06
CA ARG A 20 -1.25 9.18 -2.16
C ARG A 20 -1.74 9.63 -3.52
N ASP A 21 -2.45 10.76 -3.54
CA ASP A 21 -2.80 11.46 -4.77
C ASP A 21 -1.59 12.18 -5.38
N GLU A 22 -1.76 12.73 -6.58
CA GLU A 22 -0.68 13.42 -7.29
C GLU A 22 -0.21 14.73 -6.61
N ASN A 23 -1.01 15.28 -5.70
CA ASN A 23 -0.68 16.42 -4.84
C ASN A 23 -0.02 15.99 -3.52
N ASN A 24 0.38 14.72 -3.41
CA ASN A 24 1.06 14.14 -2.25
C ASN A 24 0.22 14.11 -0.96
N GLN A 25 -1.10 14.05 -1.09
CA GLN A 25 -1.99 13.85 0.05
C GLN A 25 -2.38 12.37 0.16
N SER A 26 -2.35 11.83 1.38
CA SER A 26 -2.76 10.45 1.60
C SER A 26 -4.27 10.27 1.41
N TYR A 27 -4.63 9.13 0.87
CA TYR A 27 -5.96 8.58 0.87
C TYR A 27 -6.26 7.93 2.22
N GLU A 28 -7.53 7.99 2.64
CA GLU A 28 -8.01 7.39 3.89
C GLU A 28 -9.51 7.10 3.84
N GLY A 29 -10.02 6.34 4.81
CA GLY A 29 -11.45 6.16 5.03
C GLY A 29 -12.11 5.05 4.21
N PHE A 30 -11.35 4.23 3.48
CA PHE A 30 -11.88 3.10 2.71
C PHE A 30 -11.10 1.81 2.93
N ASP A 31 -11.74 0.70 2.60
CA ASP A 31 -11.20 -0.64 2.82
C ASP A 31 -10.35 -1.11 1.64
N ILE A 32 -9.24 -1.75 1.98
CA ILE A 32 -8.44 -2.56 1.06
C ILE A 32 -8.44 -4.01 1.53
N THR A 33 -8.31 -4.93 0.58
CA THR A 33 -8.17 -6.36 0.87
C THR A 33 -6.75 -6.79 0.56
N ILE A 34 -6.14 -7.51 1.50
CA ILE A 34 -4.80 -8.04 1.38
C ILE A 34 -4.88 -9.56 1.44
N GLU A 35 -4.35 -10.21 0.41
CA GLU A 35 -4.22 -11.66 0.30
C GLU A 35 -2.74 -12.03 0.34
N ASP A 36 -2.34 -12.84 1.31
CA ASP A 36 -0.96 -13.28 1.46
C ASP A 36 -0.65 -14.58 0.71
N ALA A 37 0.62 -15.01 0.74
CA ALA A 37 1.06 -16.22 0.04
C ALA A 37 0.46 -17.53 0.58
N SER A 38 -0.18 -17.50 1.76
CA SER A 38 -0.91 -18.64 2.32
C SER A 38 -2.37 -18.70 1.86
N GLY A 39 -2.85 -17.63 1.21
CA GLY A 39 -4.26 -17.44 0.85
C GLY A 39 -5.11 -16.85 1.98
N ALA A 40 -4.47 -16.37 3.05
CA ALA A 40 -5.19 -15.66 4.10
C ALA A 40 -5.59 -14.26 3.60
N ILE A 41 -6.83 -13.87 3.92
CA ILE A 41 -7.41 -12.59 3.50
C ILE A 41 -7.66 -11.73 4.73
N GLN A 42 -7.20 -10.49 4.68
CA GLN A 42 -7.47 -9.47 5.68
C GLN A 42 -8.00 -8.19 5.02
N THR A 43 -9.00 -7.59 5.66
CA THR A 43 -9.54 -6.29 5.25
C THR A 43 -8.98 -5.23 6.20
N VAL A 44 -8.46 -4.15 5.62
CA VAL A 44 -7.86 -3.04 6.36
C VAL A 44 -8.53 -1.75 5.92
N ASN A 45 -9.09 -1.00 6.86
CA ASN A 45 -9.55 0.36 6.60
C ASN A 45 -8.34 1.30 6.62
N LEU A 46 -8.11 1.99 5.52
CA LEU A 46 -6.96 2.89 5.39
C LEU A 46 -7.11 4.14 6.25
N THR A 47 -6.05 4.48 6.95
CA THR A 47 -5.88 5.75 7.65
C THR A 47 -4.91 6.65 6.87
N SER A 48 -4.98 7.97 7.08
CA SER A 48 -4.05 8.89 6.43
C SER A 48 -2.60 8.57 6.81
N GLY A 49 -1.77 8.36 5.79
CA GLY A 49 -0.35 8.09 5.92
C GLY A 49 -0.03 6.59 5.90
N ILE A 50 0.92 6.21 6.74
CA ILE A 50 1.49 4.85 6.72
C ILE A 50 0.60 3.90 7.51
N ASN A 51 0.06 2.92 6.81
CA ASN A 51 -0.70 1.82 7.40
C ASN A 51 0.24 0.63 7.62
N HIS A 52 0.51 0.30 8.89
CA HIS A 52 1.32 -0.86 9.29
C HIS A 52 0.42 -2.09 9.43
N ILE A 53 0.72 -3.12 8.66
CA ILE A 53 -0.15 -4.27 8.46
C ILE A 53 0.63 -5.54 8.79
N GLU A 54 0.28 -6.15 9.90
CA GLU A 54 0.97 -7.32 10.47
C GLU A 54 0.31 -8.65 10.03
N ASP A 55 0.83 -9.76 10.56
CA ASP A 55 0.33 -11.12 10.37
C ASP A 55 0.34 -11.61 8.90
N ILE A 56 1.37 -11.20 8.14
CA ILE A 56 1.55 -11.58 6.73
C ILE A 56 2.46 -12.81 6.60
N ALA A 57 2.01 -13.84 5.87
CA ALA A 57 2.85 -14.97 5.51
C ALA A 57 3.99 -14.58 4.57
N SER A 58 5.15 -15.23 4.70
CA SER A 58 6.31 -15.00 3.83
C SER A 58 5.97 -15.33 2.37
N GLY A 59 6.06 -14.34 1.48
CA GLY A 59 5.87 -14.53 0.04
C GLY A 59 5.20 -13.35 -0.66
N PRO A 60 4.68 -13.56 -1.89
CA PRO A 60 3.92 -12.55 -2.60
C PRO A 60 2.67 -12.12 -1.83
N VAL A 61 2.36 -10.84 -1.90
CA VAL A 61 1.15 -10.26 -1.32
C VAL A 61 0.39 -9.55 -2.43
N LYS A 62 -0.93 -9.79 -2.48
CA LYS A 62 -1.83 -9.09 -3.39
C LYS A 62 -2.66 -8.10 -2.60
N VAL A 63 -2.64 -6.85 -3.04
CA VAL A 63 -3.47 -5.78 -2.49
C VAL A 63 -4.57 -5.46 -3.50
N THR A 64 -5.82 -5.46 -3.06
CA THR A 64 -6.99 -5.20 -3.89
C THR A 64 -7.78 -4.04 -3.31
N ILE A 65 -8.15 -3.10 -4.17
CA ILE A 65 -9.07 -2.00 -3.86
C ILE A 65 -10.30 -2.23 -4.72
N ASP A 66 -11.50 -2.06 -4.16
CA ASP A 66 -12.72 -2.07 -4.95
C ASP A 66 -12.68 -0.95 -5.99
N THR A 67 -13.03 -1.27 -7.25
CA THR A 67 -12.89 -0.34 -8.37
C THR A 67 -13.79 0.88 -8.21
N GLN A 68 -15.03 0.71 -7.76
CA GLN A 68 -15.94 1.84 -7.58
C GLN A 68 -15.46 2.74 -6.45
N THR A 69 -15.03 2.14 -5.34
CA THR A 69 -14.42 2.84 -4.21
C THR A 69 -13.22 3.67 -4.66
N LEU A 70 -12.33 3.10 -5.48
CA LEU A 70 -11.18 3.82 -6.01
C LEU A 70 -11.57 4.99 -6.91
N ILE A 71 -12.59 4.83 -7.77
CA ILE A 71 -13.10 5.93 -8.60
C ILE A 71 -13.65 7.04 -7.70
N ASP A 72 -14.52 6.70 -6.75
CA ASP A 72 -15.19 7.67 -5.88
C ASP A 72 -14.17 8.51 -5.07
N VAL A 73 -13.13 7.87 -4.51
CA VAL A 73 -12.12 8.58 -3.71
C VAL A 73 -11.16 9.42 -4.56
N VAL A 74 -10.89 9.02 -5.81
CA VAL A 74 -10.02 9.79 -6.73
C VAL A 74 -10.78 10.99 -7.31
N GLU A 75 -12.06 10.83 -7.65
CA GLU A 75 -12.88 11.93 -8.21
C GLU A 75 -13.17 13.04 -7.20
N ASP A 76 -13.13 12.74 -5.88
CA ASP A 76 -13.25 13.74 -4.82
C ASP A 76 -11.97 14.60 -4.64
N ARG A 77 -10.86 14.24 -5.32
CA ARG A 77 -9.59 14.96 -5.23
C ARG A 77 -9.42 15.95 -6.36
N ASP A 78 -8.84 17.10 -6.04
CA ASP A 78 -8.40 18.06 -7.04
C ASP A 78 -7.26 17.47 -7.87
N LYS A 79 -7.40 17.56 -9.19
CA LYS A 79 -6.30 17.28 -10.11
C LYS A 79 -5.17 18.29 -9.88
N ARG A 80 -3.92 17.81 -9.88
CA ARG A 80 -2.73 18.66 -9.92
C ARG A 80 -2.71 19.50 -11.19
N LEU A 81 -2.17 20.71 -11.09
CA LEU A 81 -1.98 21.58 -12.26
C LEU A 81 -0.96 20.97 -13.23
N ASP A 82 -1.28 21.00 -14.53
CA ASP A 82 -0.42 20.43 -15.58
C ASP A 82 0.97 21.08 -15.64
N SER A 83 1.10 22.33 -15.17
CA SER A 83 2.38 23.05 -15.10
C SER A 83 3.30 22.61 -13.97
N GLU A 84 2.78 21.87 -13.00
CA GLU A 84 3.53 21.42 -11.82
C GLU A 84 4.16 20.04 -12.07
N THR A 85 4.99 19.57 -11.16
CA THR A 85 5.44 18.17 -11.12
C THR A 85 4.86 17.53 -9.88
N SER A 86 4.47 16.27 -9.94
CA SER A 86 4.01 15.57 -8.72
C SER A 86 5.15 15.49 -7.72
N LEU A 87 4.85 15.84 -6.46
CA LEU A 87 5.80 15.81 -5.35
C LEU A 87 6.00 14.38 -4.79
N VAL A 88 5.12 13.43 -5.16
CA VAL A 88 5.13 12.07 -4.62
C VAL A 88 6.45 11.33 -4.86
N PRO A 89 7.08 11.37 -6.06
CA PRO A 89 8.34 10.65 -6.28
C PRO A 89 9.51 11.18 -5.45
N GLU A 90 9.53 12.49 -5.14
CA GLU A 90 10.55 13.08 -4.27
C GLU A 90 10.29 12.70 -2.82
N PHE A 91 9.05 12.89 -2.35
CA PHE A 91 8.61 12.44 -1.04
C PHE A 91 8.93 10.96 -0.79
N ALA A 92 8.63 10.08 -1.75
CA ALA A 92 8.84 8.64 -1.60
C ALA A 92 10.32 8.23 -1.53
N LYS A 93 11.25 9.04 -2.06
CA LYS A 93 12.70 8.80 -1.93
C LYS A 93 13.19 9.11 -0.52
N GLU A 94 12.61 10.12 0.11
CA GLU A 94 12.96 10.57 1.46
C GLU A 94 12.19 9.79 2.54
N ALA A 95 11.02 9.26 2.20
CA ALA A 95 10.18 8.52 3.12
C ALA A 95 10.86 7.22 3.57
N LEU A 96 11.06 7.12 4.89
CA LEU A 96 11.56 5.92 5.53
C LEU A 96 10.41 5.13 6.13
N GLY A 97 10.51 3.81 6.02
CA GLY A 97 9.59 2.85 6.60
C GLY A 97 10.29 1.92 7.58
N GLY A 98 9.48 1.01 8.13
CA GLY A 98 9.88 0.00 9.08
C GLY A 98 9.97 0.52 10.52
N PRO A 99 10.08 -0.41 11.49
CA PRO A 99 9.98 -0.10 12.92
C PRO A 99 10.97 0.96 13.40
N GLU A 100 12.16 0.99 12.80
CA GLU A 100 13.25 1.92 13.14
C GLU A 100 13.31 3.12 12.19
N GLN A 101 12.35 3.28 11.27
CA GLN A 101 12.30 4.33 10.24
C GLN A 101 13.64 4.51 9.52
N ASN A 102 14.24 3.40 9.08
CA ASN A 102 15.55 3.38 8.44
C ASN A 102 15.58 2.60 7.12
N GLN A 103 14.42 2.13 6.65
CA GLN A 103 14.31 1.38 5.40
C GLN A 103 13.71 2.27 4.31
N SER A 104 14.34 2.31 3.14
CA SER A 104 13.79 3.04 1.99
C SER A 104 12.51 2.37 1.50
N LYS A 105 11.47 3.17 1.29
CA LYS A 105 10.21 2.67 0.71
C LYS A 105 10.35 2.44 -0.78
N LYS A 106 9.60 1.47 -1.29
CA LYS A 106 9.44 1.26 -2.73
C LYS A 106 8.30 2.13 -3.24
N TYR A 107 8.62 3.08 -4.11
CA TYR A 107 7.61 3.85 -4.84
C TYR A 107 7.02 2.99 -5.97
N LEU A 108 5.69 2.96 -6.06
CA LEU A 108 4.94 2.38 -7.16
C LEU A 108 4.01 3.46 -7.72
N HIS A 109 4.12 3.71 -9.02
CA HIS A 109 3.19 4.57 -9.74
C HIS A 109 2.09 3.71 -10.36
N ALA A 110 0.83 4.06 -10.12
CA ALA A 110 -0.32 3.40 -10.69
C ALA A 110 -1.31 4.46 -11.19
N THR A 111 -1.88 4.23 -12.37
CA THR A 111 -2.94 5.07 -12.94
C THR A 111 -4.23 4.27 -13.08
N LEU A 112 -5.38 4.94 -13.11
CA LEU A 112 -6.67 4.26 -13.35
C LEU A 112 -6.73 3.58 -14.73
N GLY A 113 -5.88 3.98 -15.69
CA GLY A 113 -5.76 3.33 -16.98
C GLY A 113 -4.93 2.04 -16.98
N ASP A 114 -4.26 1.72 -15.85
CA ASP A 114 -3.48 0.49 -15.67
C ASP A 114 -4.31 -0.66 -15.08
N LEU A 115 -5.59 -0.42 -14.77
CA LEU A 115 -6.53 -1.39 -14.18
C LEU A 115 -7.23 -2.26 -15.23
#